data_AF-A0A7Y5AS29-F1
#
_entry.id   AF-A0A7Y5AS29-F1
#
_cell.length_a   1.000
_cell.length_b   1.000
_cell.length_c   1.000
_cell.angle_alpha   90.00
_cell.angle_beta   90.00
_cell.angle_gamma   90.00
#
_symmetry.space_group_name_H-M   'P 1'
#
loop_
_entity.id
_entity.type
_entity.pdbx_description
1 polymer ?
#
loop_
_entity_poly.entity_id
_entity_poly.type
_entity_poly.pdbx_seq_one_letter_code
_entity_poly.pdbx_strand_id
1 'polypeptide(L)'
;MMDVSRSAFSIFSLSVLIFLITLIFYPITAEAKNCKKGKPCGNSCIAMNKVCRINTYSPPNTLTPAPANDSSVGKYNPSVVRSTHHPATTGTYFVIPVKLNIRNEPSTEGIVLGQAKRGEMVSVFMVSKRWGKINHRVANGWVLMDYLSLQRPNISNE
;
A
#
# COMPACT_ATOMS: atom_id res chain seq x y z
N MET A 1 -59.47 -8.86 8.38
CA MET A 1 -59.18 -7.44 8.69
C MET A 1 -57.68 -7.30 8.69
N MET A 2 -57.16 -6.72 7.59
CA MET A 2 -55.74 -6.49 7.34
C MET A 2 -55.30 -5.28 8.16
N ASP A 3 -54.20 -5.35 8.91
CA ASP A 3 -53.16 -4.30 8.96
C ASP A 3 -52.06 -4.60 10.00
N VAL A 4 -51.11 -5.47 9.64
CA VAL A 4 -49.78 -5.56 10.28
C VAL A 4 -48.67 -5.30 9.25
N SER A 5 -49.03 -4.85 8.04
CA SER A 5 -48.06 -4.60 6.97
C SER A 5 -47.76 -3.11 6.80
N ARG A 6 -48.73 -2.21 7.03
CA ARG A 6 -48.52 -0.75 6.90
C ARG A 6 -47.53 -0.15 7.90
N SER A 7 -47.42 -0.73 9.10
CA SER A 7 -46.50 -0.27 10.14
C SER A 7 -45.03 -0.63 9.83
N ALA A 8 -44.76 -1.80 9.26
CA ALA A 8 -43.40 -2.22 8.93
C ALA A 8 -42.79 -1.40 7.78
N PHE A 9 -43.55 -1.16 6.70
CA PHE A 9 -43.06 -0.36 5.56
C PHE A 9 -42.73 1.09 5.94
N SER A 10 -43.50 1.68 6.86
CA SER A 10 -43.23 3.02 7.38
C SER A 10 -41.93 3.07 8.20
N ILE A 11 -41.68 2.06 9.04
CA ILE A 11 -40.48 1.96 9.87
C ILE A 11 -39.22 1.74 9.01
N PHE A 12 -39.31 0.92 7.95
CA PHE A 12 -38.20 0.73 7.00
C PHE A 12 -37.88 2.01 6.22
N SER A 13 -38.90 2.79 5.84
CA SER A 13 -38.69 4.06 5.14
C SER A 13 -38.11 5.16 6.04
N LEU A 14 -38.52 5.20 7.33
CA LEU A 14 -38.00 6.16 8.30
C LEU A 14 -36.55 5.83 8.70
N SER A 15 -36.21 4.55 8.86
CA SER A 15 -34.85 4.11 9.21
C SER A 15 -33.85 4.32 8.08
N VAL A 16 -34.26 4.13 6.82
CA VAL A 16 -33.44 4.47 5.64
C VAL A 16 -33.23 5.98 5.52
N LEU A 17 -34.27 6.78 5.76
CA LEU A 17 -34.14 8.24 5.74
C LEU A 17 -33.26 8.76 6.88
N ILE A 18 -33.36 8.18 8.08
CA ILE A 18 -32.47 8.49 9.22
C ILE A 18 -31.02 8.11 8.89
N PHE A 19 -30.77 6.96 8.25
CA PHE A 19 -29.42 6.57 7.81
C PHE A 19 -28.85 7.48 6.71
N LEU A 20 -29.68 7.96 5.78
CA LEU A 20 -29.26 8.90 4.75
C LEU A 20 -28.97 10.29 5.35
N ILE A 21 -29.76 10.73 6.33
CA ILE A 21 -29.56 12.01 7.01
C ILE A 21 -28.31 11.98 7.90
N THR A 22 -28.00 10.88 8.59
CA THR A 22 -26.77 10.80 9.41
C THR A 22 -25.51 10.89 8.55
N LEU A 23 -25.48 10.32 7.35
CA LEU A 23 -24.33 10.44 6.43
C LEU A 23 -24.04 11.87 5.95
N ILE A 24 -25.05 12.75 5.90
CA ILE A 24 -24.88 14.15 5.47
C ILE A 24 -24.35 15.03 6.60
N PHE A 25 -24.64 14.69 7.85
CA PHE A 25 -24.21 15.45 9.03
C PHE A 25 -22.93 14.93 9.69
N TYR A 26 -22.31 13.84 9.22
CA TYR A 26 -20.97 13.47 9.67
C TYR A 26 -19.96 14.49 9.13
N PRO A 27 -19.37 15.36 9.98
CA PRO A 27 -18.32 16.25 9.51
C PRO A 27 -17.15 15.39 9.07
N ILE A 28 -16.80 15.47 7.79
CA ILE A 28 -15.57 14.88 7.27
C ILE A 28 -14.44 15.77 7.81
N THR A 29 -13.97 15.51 9.03
CA THR A 29 -12.84 16.24 9.60
C THR A 29 -11.57 15.74 8.90
N ALA A 30 -11.25 16.37 7.77
CA ALA A 30 -9.98 16.20 7.09
C ALA A 30 -8.90 16.93 7.89
N GLU A 31 -8.27 16.21 8.82
CA GLU A 31 -7.21 16.76 9.66
C GLU A 31 -5.91 16.89 8.84
N ALA A 32 -5.60 18.12 8.41
CA ALA A 32 -4.31 18.43 7.81
C ALA A 32 -3.22 18.42 8.89
N LYS A 33 -2.15 17.65 8.66
CA LYS A 33 -1.03 17.53 9.61
C LYS A 33 -0.24 18.85 9.63
N ASN A 34 -0.32 19.57 10.75
CA ASN A 34 0.36 20.86 10.93
C ASN A 34 1.84 20.66 11.28
N CYS A 35 2.70 20.85 10.29
CA CYS A 35 4.14 20.77 10.45
C CYS A 35 4.69 21.99 11.20
N LYS A 36 5.33 21.78 12.35
CA LYS A 36 5.96 22.88 13.13
C LYS A 36 7.13 23.55 12.40
N LYS A 37 7.86 22.81 11.57
CA LYS A 37 8.95 23.31 10.71
C LYS A 37 8.87 22.61 9.35
N GLY A 38 8.50 23.35 8.30
CA GLY A 38 8.43 22.84 6.94
C GLY A 38 7.01 22.58 6.42
N LYS A 39 6.90 21.85 5.31
CA LYS A 39 5.67 21.57 4.56
C LYS A 39 5.28 20.09 4.61
N PRO A 40 3.98 19.76 4.55
CA PRO A 40 3.51 18.39 4.50
C PRO A 40 3.91 17.70 3.19
N CYS A 41 4.32 16.43 3.28
CA CYS A 41 4.62 15.54 2.16
C CYS A 41 4.16 14.12 2.52
N GLY A 42 2.95 13.74 2.08
CA GLY A 42 2.32 12.47 2.47
C GLY A 42 2.10 12.40 3.98
N ASN A 43 2.70 11.39 4.63
CA ASN A 43 2.58 11.18 6.08
C ASN A 43 3.63 11.92 6.93
N SER A 44 4.57 12.64 6.32
CA SER A 44 5.70 13.28 7.01
C SER A 44 5.81 14.77 6.68
N CYS A 45 6.55 15.51 7.52
CA CYS A 45 6.88 16.93 7.33
C CYS A 45 8.30 17.08 6.78
N ILE A 46 8.48 17.88 5.72
CA ILE A 46 9.79 18.14 5.10
C ILE A 46 10.14 19.62 5.15
N ALA A 47 11.43 19.97 5.17
CA ALA A 47 11.87 21.36 5.09
C ALA A 47 11.32 22.07 3.84
N MET A 48 11.10 23.39 3.95
CA MET A 48 10.41 24.18 2.92
C MET A 48 11.09 24.11 1.54
N ASN A 49 12.42 23.96 1.53
CA ASN A 49 13.27 23.93 0.33
C ASN A 49 13.43 22.54 -0.31
N LYS A 50 12.82 21.47 0.24
CA LYS A 50 12.89 20.13 -0.35
C LYS A 50 11.71 19.87 -1.30
N VAL A 51 11.94 19.17 -2.40
CA VAL A 51 10.88 18.68 -3.29
C VAL A 51 10.29 17.42 -2.68
N CYS A 52 8.97 17.37 -2.56
CA CYS A 52 8.26 16.17 -2.10
C CYS A 52 8.36 15.09 -3.18
N ARG A 53 9.03 13.97 -2.89
CA ARG A 53 9.00 12.76 -3.73
C ARG A 53 8.14 11.72 -3.03
N ILE A 54 7.05 11.32 -3.67
CA ILE A 54 5.94 10.58 -3.04
C ILE A 54 6.19 9.05 -3.04
N ASN A 55 7.32 8.58 -3.58
CA ASN A 55 7.55 7.16 -3.84
C ASN A 55 8.41 6.45 -2.79
N THR A 56 8.65 7.06 -1.63
CA THR A 56 9.33 6.41 -0.51
C THR A 56 8.43 6.47 0.71
N TYR A 57 7.42 5.60 0.72
CA TYR A 57 6.73 5.25 1.96
C TYR A 57 7.71 4.48 2.84
N SER A 58 8.42 5.19 3.73
CA SER A 58 9.07 4.54 4.87
C SER A 58 7.98 4.16 5.87
N PRO A 59 7.84 2.89 6.26
CA PRO A 59 6.93 2.50 7.33
C PRO A 59 7.31 3.20 8.64
N PRO A 60 6.34 3.52 9.51
CA PRO A 60 6.62 4.14 10.81
C PRO A 60 7.26 3.12 11.77
N ASN A 61 7.88 3.66 12.82
CA ASN A 61 8.59 3.02 13.96
C ASN A 61 10.11 3.30 13.82
N THR A 62 10.81 3.97 14.73
CA THR A 62 10.66 4.09 16.18
C THR A 62 11.41 5.36 16.61
N LEU A 63 10.96 6.00 17.69
CA LEU A 63 11.59 7.17 18.29
C LEU A 63 13.08 6.90 18.60
N THR A 64 14.00 7.65 17.98
CA THR A 64 15.33 7.87 18.58
C THR A 64 15.92 9.20 18.07
N PRO A 65 16.56 10.01 18.93
CA PRO A 65 16.96 11.37 18.61
C PRO A 65 18.17 11.38 17.68
N ALA A 66 18.21 12.35 16.77
CA ALA A 66 19.37 12.64 15.93
C ALA A 66 20.64 12.83 16.78
N PRO A 67 21.82 12.59 16.19
CA PRO A 67 22.60 13.77 15.85
C PRO A 67 23.25 13.73 14.45
N ALA A 68 23.24 14.92 13.85
CA ALA A 68 24.27 15.58 13.05
C ALA A 68 25.15 14.79 12.05
N ASN A 69 25.07 15.24 10.79
CA ASN A 69 26.21 15.65 9.94
C ASN A 69 27.37 14.65 9.75
N ASP A 70 27.50 14.09 8.55
CA ASP A 70 28.75 14.23 7.77
C ASP A 70 28.54 13.90 6.28
N SER A 71 29.08 14.76 5.42
CA SER A 71 29.29 14.47 4.01
C SER A 71 30.62 13.74 3.88
N SER A 72 30.59 12.41 3.89
CA SER A 72 31.75 11.65 3.43
C SER A 72 31.29 10.45 2.59
N VAL A 73 31.79 10.44 1.35
CA VAL A 73 31.75 9.30 0.43
C VAL A 73 32.50 8.16 1.12
N GLY A 74 31.76 7.32 1.84
CA GLY A 74 32.24 6.09 2.44
C GLY A 74 32.05 4.93 1.47
N LYS A 75 33.15 4.37 0.99
CA LYS A 75 33.23 3.11 0.24
C LYS A 75 32.32 2.06 0.88
N TYR A 76 31.27 1.64 0.18
CA TYR A 76 30.42 0.54 0.62
C TYR A 76 31.19 -0.77 0.52
N ASN A 77 31.46 -1.38 1.69
CA ASN A 77 32.03 -2.70 1.82
C ASN A 77 30.91 -3.75 1.65
N PRO A 78 30.94 -4.63 0.63
CA PRO A 78 29.83 -5.53 0.30
C PRO A 78 29.69 -6.74 1.24
N SER A 79 30.30 -6.72 2.41
CA SER A 79 30.43 -7.90 3.28
C SER A 79 29.32 -8.06 4.34
N VAL A 80 28.20 -7.34 4.21
CA VAL A 80 26.96 -7.61 4.97
C VAL A 80 25.76 -7.60 4.02
N VAL A 81 25.78 -8.44 2.98
CA VAL A 81 24.56 -8.81 2.26
C VAL A 81 24.33 -10.30 2.46
N ARG A 82 23.85 -10.63 3.66
CA ARG A 82 23.03 -11.83 3.85
C ARG A 82 21.60 -11.38 4.10
N SER A 83 20.99 -10.80 3.07
CA SER A 83 19.59 -10.33 3.13
C SER A 83 18.68 -11.31 2.41
N THR A 84 18.20 -12.31 3.15
CA THR A 84 16.96 -13.04 2.81
C THR A 84 15.75 -12.26 3.31
N HIS A 85 15.70 -10.94 3.07
CA HIS A 85 14.62 -10.10 3.59
C HIS A 85 13.46 -10.03 2.60
N HIS A 86 12.56 -10.98 2.77
CA HIS A 86 11.25 -11.00 2.16
C HIS A 86 10.48 -9.74 2.58
N PRO A 87 10.04 -8.88 1.64
CA PRO A 87 9.19 -7.75 2.00
C PRO A 87 7.83 -8.28 2.48
N ALA A 88 7.52 -8.13 3.76
CA ALA A 88 6.27 -8.61 4.37
C ALA A 88 5.24 -7.49 4.59
N THR A 89 5.42 -6.35 3.92
CA THR A 89 4.64 -5.12 4.16
C THR A 89 3.87 -4.72 2.90
N THR A 90 2.74 -4.04 3.08
CA THR A 90 2.01 -3.41 1.99
C THR A 90 2.82 -2.25 1.38
N GLY A 91 2.59 -1.95 0.11
CA GLY A 91 3.31 -0.90 -0.60
C GLY A 91 3.45 -1.17 -2.09
N THR A 92 4.23 -0.32 -2.74
CA THR A 92 4.50 -0.40 -4.17
C THR A 92 5.82 -1.12 -4.41
N TYR A 93 5.81 -2.12 -5.27
CA TYR A 93 6.96 -2.97 -5.58
C TYR A 93 7.19 -3.09 -7.09
N PHE A 94 8.39 -3.50 -7.46
CA PHE A 94 8.78 -3.86 -8.81
C PHE A 94 8.92 -5.38 -8.94
N VAL A 95 8.43 -5.93 -10.04
CA VAL A 95 8.57 -7.35 -10.36
C VAL A 95 10.00 -7.67 -10.80
N ILE A 96 10.62 -8.67 -10.18
CA ILE A 96 12.00 -9.10 -10.46
C ILE A 96 12.09 -10.07 -11.67
N PRO A 97 11.29 -11.16 -11.76
CA PRO A 97 11.42 -12.12 -12.86
C PRO A 97 10.82 -11.59 -14.16
N VAL A 98 11.22 -12.18 -15.29
CA VAL A 98 10.70 -11.81 -16.63
C VAL A 98 9.17 -11.94 -16.70
N LYS A 99 8.63 -12.98 -16.08
CA LYS A 99 7.19 -13.24 -15.94
C LYS A 99 6.89 -13.68 -14.51
N LEU A 100 5.92 -13.04 -13.87
CA LEU A 100 5.41 -13.42 -12.56
C LEU A 100 3.92 -13.73 -12.68
N ASN A 101 3.52 -14.94 -12.31
CA ASN A 101 2.10 -15.33 -12.33
C ASN A 101 1.32 -14.62 -11.22
N ILE A 102 0.15 -14.10 -11.59
CA ILE A 102 -0.85 -13.53 -10.68
C ILE A 102 -1.93 -14.60 -10.52
N ARG A 103 -2.18 -15.05 -9.29
CA ARG A 103 -3.09 -16.15 -8.98
C ARG A 103 -4.35 -15.68 -8.27
N ASN A 104 -5.45 -16.45 -8.35
CA ASN A 104 -6.70 -16.11 -7.67
C ASN A 104 -6.66 -16.33 -6.15
N GLU A 105 -5.76 -17.18 -5.67
CA GLU A 105 -5.56 -17.52 -4.26
C GLU A 105 -4.07 -17.53 -3.88
N PRO A 106 -3.73 -17.38 -2.59
CA PRO A 106 -2.34 -17.39 -2.11
C PRO A 106 -1.77 -18.83 -2.04
N SER A 107 -1.76 -19.52 -3.18
CA SER A 107 -1.30 -20.91 -3.34
C SER A 107 -0.65 -21.11 -4.70
N THR A 108 0.31 -22.04 -4.79
CA THR A 108 0.90 -22.46 -6.08
C THR A 108 -0.09 -23.23 -6.96
N GLU A 109 -1.13 -23.80 -6.35
CA GLU A 109 -2.20 -24.54 -7.02
C GLU A 109 -3.33 -23.61 -7.53
N GLY A 110 -3.29 -22.34 -7.16
CA GLY A 110 -4.29 -21.35 -7.56
C GLY A 110 -4.30 -21.12 -9.07
N ILE A 111 -5.49 -20.83 -9.62
CA ILE A 111 -5.68 -20.51 -11.04
C ILE A 111 -4.90 -19.23 -11.38
N VAL A 112 -4.15 -19.27 -12.48
CA VAL A 112 -3.42 -18.11 -13.01
C VAL A 112 -4.40 -17.17 -13.69
N LEU A 113 -4.60 -15.98 -13.10
CA LEU A 113 -5.44 -14.91 -13.62
C LEU A 113 -4.72 -14.05 -14.68
N GLY A 114 -3.40 -14.03 -14.64
CA GLY A 114 -2.57 -13.20 -15.50
C GLY A 114 -1.09 -13.26 -15.14
N GLN A 115 -0.31 -12.38 -15.77
CA GLN A 115 1.13 -12.29 -15.54
C GLN A 115 1.57 -10.82 -15.47
N ALA A 116 2.47 -10.53 -14.54
CA ALA A 116 3.19 -9.26 -14.48
C ALA A 116 4.60 -9.42 -15.06
N LYS A 117 5.11 -8.38 -15.72
CA LYS A 117 6.42 -8.40 -16.41
C LYS A 117 7.53 -7.85 -15.51
N ARG A 118 8.79 -8.22 -15.78
CA ARG A 118 9.96 -7.62 -15.10
C ARG A 118 9.90 -6.09 -15.14
N GLY A 119 10.15 -5.47 -13.99
CA GLY A 119 10.14 -4.02 -13.81
C GLY A 119 8.75 -3.39 -13.76
N GLU A 120 7.68 -4.18 -13.93
CA GLU A 120 6.31 -3.72 -13.73
C GLU A 120 6.10 -3.34 -12.26
N MET A 121 5.38 -2.24 -12.06
CA MET A 121 5.06 -1.73 -10.74
C MET A 121 3.74 -2.32 -10.27
N VAL A 122 3.74 -2.98 -9.11
CA VAL A 122 2.55 -3.58 -8.50
C VAL A 122 2.31 -2.97 -7.11
N SER A 123 1.03 -2.72 -6.79
CA SER A 123 0.63 -2.23 -5.47
C SER A 123 0.10 -3.39 -4.64
N VAL A 124 0.83 -3.76 -3.59
CA VAL A 124 0.46 -4.78 -2.63
C VAL A 124 -0.31 -4.13 -1.49
N PHE A 125 -1.59 -4.49 -1.33
CA PHE A 125 -2.45 -3.91 -0.30
C PHE A 125 -2.79 -4.88 0.83
N MET A 126 -2.40 -6.15 0.71
CA MET A 126 -2.55 -7.16 1.76
C MET A 126 -1.43 -8.19 1.65
N VAL A 127 -0.92 -8.66 2.79
CA VAL A 127 0.09 -9.72 2.83
C VAL A 127 -0.45 -10.88 3.64
N SER A 128 -0.32 -12.09 3.11
CA SER A 128 -0.67 -13.34 3.78
C SER A 128 0.49 -14.33 3.62
N LYS A 129 1.21 -14.59 4.72
CA LYS A 129 2.44 -15.40 4.72
C LYS A 129 3.45 -14.84 3.71
N ARG A 130 3.68 -15.56 2.59
CA ARG A 130 4.60 -15.19 1.50
C ARG A 130 3.90 -14.56 0.29
N TRP A 131 2.61 -14.28 0.40
CA TRP A 131 1.78 -13.82 -0.72
C TRP A 131 1.33 -12.38 -0.51
N GLY A 132 1.50 -11.56 -1.54
CA GLY A 132 0.96 -10.21 -1.63
C GLY A 132 -0.27 -10.18 -2.50
N LYS A 133 -1.36 -9.58 -2.00
CA LYS A 133 -2.56 -9.30 -2.79
C LYS A 133 -2.39 -7.98 -3.52
N ILE A 134 -2.61 -8.01 -4.82
CA ILE A 134 -2.48 -6.88 -5.74
C ILE A 134 -3.79 -6.63 -6.47
N ASN A 135 -3.99 -5.38 -6.89
CA ASN A 135 -5.08 -5.04 -7.78
C ASN A 135 -4.65 -5.36 -9.22
N HIS A 136 -5.39 -6.22 -9.90
CA HIS A 136 -5.16 -6.57 -11.30
C HIS A 136 -6.43 -6.32 -12.09
N ARG A 137 -6.29 -5.95 -13.37
CA ARG A 137 -7.35 -5.37 -14.23
C ARG A 137 -8.68 -6.12 -14.18
N VAL A 138 -8.62 -7.45 -14.12
CA VAL A 138 -9.79 -8.33 -14.21
C VAL A 138 -10.35 -8.71 -12.83
N ALA A 139 -9.48 -8.83 -11.83
CA ALA A 139 -9.81 -9.21 -10.46
C ALA A 139 -8.59 -8.98 -9.55
N ASN A 140 -8.81 -8.90 -8.24
CA ASN A 140 -7.71 -8.93 -7.27
C ASN A 140 -6.98 -10.28 -7.36
N GLY A 141 -5.64 -10.24 -7.33
CA GLY A 141 -4.81 -11.44 -7.45
C GLY A 141 -3.70 -11.49 -6.42
N TRP A 142 -3.02 -12.63 -6.35
CA TRP A 142 -1.96 -12.93 -5.41
C TRP A 142 -0.66 -13.22 -6.15
N VAL A 143 0.43 -12.66 -5.63
CA VAL A 143 1.79 -12.86 -6.12
C VAL A 143 2.70 -13.21 -4.96
N LEU A 144 3.78 -13.97 -5.22
CA LEU A 144 4.78 -14.26 -4.20
C LEU A 144 5.63 -13.02 -3.94
N MET A 145 5.76 -12.63 -2.67
CA MET A 145 6.51 -11.44 -2.27
C MET A 145 8.02 -11.59 -2.51
N ASP A 146 8.55 -12.83 -2.62
CA ASP A 146 9.96 -13.11 -2.97
C ASP A 146 10.37 -12.56 -4.35
N TYR A 147 9.39 -12.39 -5.24
CA TYR A 147 9.62 -11.93 -6.60
C TYR A 147 9.39 -10.43 -6.77
N LEU A 148 9.26 -9.71 -5.64
CA LEU A 148 9.01 -8.29 -5.59
C LEU A 148 10.19 -7.56 -4.91
N SER A 149 10.50 -6.36 -5.41
CA SER A 149 11.56 -5.51 -4.87
C SER A 149 11.07 -4.08 -4.70
N LEU A 150 11.53 -3.40 -3.65
CA LEU A 150 11.33 -1.95 -3.49
C LEU A 150 12.17 -1.14 -4.48
N GLN A 151 13.22 -1.74 -5.03
CA GLN A 151 14.09 -1.13 -6.02
C GLN A 151 13.77 -1.66 -7.42
N ARG A 152 13.76 -0.75 -8.40
CA ARG A 152 13.58 -1.15 -9.80
C ARG A 152 14.76 -2.04 -10.22
N PRO A 153 14.51 -3.24 -10.79
CA PRO A 153 15.59 -4.08 -11.30
C PRO A 153 16.32 -3.36 -12.45
N ASN A 154 17.65 -3.54 -12.55
CA ASN A 154 18.39 -3.08 -13.71
C ASN A 154 17.99 -3.94 -14.92
N ILE A 155 17.37 -3.31 -15.92
CA ILE A 155 16.93 -3.97 -17.16
C ILE A 155 17.98 -3.67 -18.24
N SER A 156 19.20 -4.17 -18.05
CA SER A 156 20.17 -4.26 -19.13
C SER A 156 19.90 -5.55 -19.89
N ASN A 157 19.73 -5.44 -21.20
CA ASN A 157 19.73 -6.61 -22.09
C ASN A 157 21.18 -7.07 -22.19
N GLU A 158 21.54 -8.08 -21.41
CA GLU A 158 22.74 -8.88 -21.65
C GLU A 158 22.33 -10.22 -22.24
#